data_AF-A0A7U9MQH3-F1
#
_entry.id   AF-A0A7U9MQH3-F1
#
_cell.length_a   1.000
_cell.length_b   1.000
_cell.length_c   1.000
_cell.angle_alpha   90.00
_cell.angle_beta   90.00
_cell.angle_gamma   90.00
#
_symmetry.space_group_name_H-M   'P 1'
#
loop_
_entity.id
_entity.type
_entity.pdbx_description
1 polymer ?
#
loop_
_entity_poly.entity_id
_entity_poly.type
_entity_poly.pdbx_seq_one_letter_code
_entity_poly.pdbx_strand_id
1 'polypeptide(L)' 'MFDIEKMKAKGMDPRQIEICQQINENSKKRDSCKYHEFDRGSRTGEYICKNCGCKEGPEFVVGYRQGLKHGKEAAGGE' A
#
# COMPACT_ATOMS: atom_id res chain seq x y z
N MET A 1 -11.38 -9.45 -1.00
CA MET A 1 -11.79 -8.49 -2.04
C MET A 1 -13.31 -8.61 -2.17
N PHE A 2 -14.04 -7.49 -2.25
CA PHE A 2 -15.50 -7.45 -2.44
C PHE A 2 -15.89 -7.95 -3.83
N ASP A 3 -17.03 -8.62 -3.90
CA ASP A 3 -17.55 -9.23 -5.12
C ASP A 3 -18.50 -8.27 -5.84
N ILE A 4 -17.93 -7.37 -6.66
CA ILE A 4 -18.63 -6.23 -7.25
C ILE A 4 -19.80 -6.67 -8.15
N GLU A 5 -19.63 -7.78 -8.88
CA GLU A 5 -20.68 -8.32 -9.77
C GLU A 5 -21.89 -8.80 -8.96
N LYS A 6 -21.64 -9.50 -7.85
CA LYS A 6 -22.70 -9.93 -6.93
C LYS A 6 -23.41 -8.74 -6.26
N MET A 7 -22.70 -7.65 -5.98
CA MET A 7 -23.30 -6.44 -5.41
C MET A 7 -24.20 -5.70 -6.42
N LYS A 8 -23.76 -5.62 -7.68
CA LYS A 8 -24.58 -5.10 -8.78
C LYS A 8 -25.84 -5.93 -8.99
N ALA A 9 -25.71 -7.26 -9.01
CA ALA A 9 -26.83 -8.19 -9.17
C ALA A 9 -27.86 -8.10 -8.03
N LYS A 10 -27.43 -7.72 -6.82
CA LYS A 10 -28.31 -7.49 -5.65
C LYS A 10 -28.96 -6.11 -5.60
N GLY A 11 -28.66 -5.23 -6.55
CA GLY A 11 -29.21 -3.87 -6.58
C GLY A 11 -28.71 -2.96 -5.46
N MET A 12 -27.46 -3.13 -5.01
CA MET A 12 -26.88 -2.21 -4.02
C MET A 12 -26.74 -0.78 -4.57
N ASP A 13 -26.73 0.20 -3.65
CA ASP A 13 -26.53 1.62 -3.99
C ASP A 13 -25.20 1.79 -4.76
N PRO A 14 -25.21 2.50 -5.90
CA PRO A 14 -24.03 2.64 -6.76
C PRO A 14 -22.84 3.31 -6.05
N ARG A 15 -23.09 4.18 -5.07
CA ARG A 15 -22.00 4.80 -4.27
C ARG A 15 -21.35 3.76 -3.36
N GLN A 16 -22.11 2.82 -2.80
CA GLN A 16 -21.55 1.73 -2.01
C GLN A 16 -20.72 0.77 -2.87
N ILE A 17 -21.17 0.49 -4.08
CA ILE A 17 -20.43 -0.32 -5.06
C ILE A 17 -19.11 0.36 -5.43
N GLU A 18 -19.13 1.67 -5.67
CA GLU A 18 -17.93 2.46 -5.98
C GLU A 18 -16.93 2.45 -4.81
N ILE A 19 -17.39 2.64 -3.56
CA ILE A 19 -16.54 2.56 -2.38
C ILE A 19 -15.90 1.16 -2.26
N CYS A 20 -16.68 0.09 -2.43
CA CYS A 20 -16.15 -1.28 -2.39
C CYS A 20 -15.15 -1.55 -3.51
N GLN A 21 -15.37 -0.98 -4.70
CA GLN A 21 -14.42 -1.07 -5.81
C GLN A 21 -13.11 -0.33 -5.48
N GLN A 22 -13.17 0.87 -4.91
CA GLN A 22 -11.99 1.59 -4.46
C GLN A 22 -11.23 0.86 -3.34
N ILE A 23 -11.94 0.26 -2.38
CA ILE A 23 -11.31 -0.55 -1.31
C ILE A 23 -10.57 -1.74 -1.91
N ASN A 24 -11.16 -2.38 -2.92
CA ASN A 24 -10.55 -3.49 -3.63
C ASN A 24 -9.28 -3.08 -4.38
N GLU A 25 -9.31 -1.95 -5.09
CA GLU A 25 -8.14 -1.40 -5.76
C GLU A 25 -7.03 -1.02 -4.78
N ASN A 26 -7.38 -0.37 -3.67
CA ASN A 26 -6.43 -0.02 -2.60
C ASN A 26 -5.82 -1.28 -1.95
N SER A 27 -6.64 -2.32 -1.74
CA SER A 27 -6.16 -3.60 -1.21
C SER A 27 -5.19 -4.28 -2.18
N LYS A 28 -5.49 -4.29 -3.48
CA LYS A 28 -4.58 -4.81 -4.53
C LYS A 28 -3.27 -4.04 -4.58
N LYS A 29 -3.32 -2.71 -4.52
CA LYS A 29 -2.11 -1.87 -4.50
C LYS A 29 -1.25 -2.14 -3.27
N ARG A 30 -1.88 -2.37 -2.10
CA ARG A 30 -1.17 -2.72 -0.87
C ARG A 30 -0.54 -4.11 -0.94
N ASP A 31 -1.28 -5.11 -1.41
CA ASP A 31 -0.81 -6.49 -1.51
C ASP A 31 0.27 -6.69 -2.58
N SER A 32 0.18 -5.93 -3.68
CA SER A 32 1.19 -5.96 -4.74
C SER A 32 2.53 -5.35 -4.33
N CYS A 33 2.58 -4.56 -3.26
CA CYS A 33 3.78 -3.85 -2.84
C CYS A 33 4.63 -4.70 -1.89
N LYS A 34 5.27 -5.75 -2.40
CA LYS A 34 6.18 -6.61 -1.61
C LYS A 34 7.34 -5.84 -0.98
N TYR A 35 7.84 -4.82 -1.68
CA TYR A 35 8.90 -3.93 -1.20
C TYR A 35 8.49 -2.49 -1.49
N HIS A 36 8.38 -1.68 -0.43
CA HIS A 36 8.06 -0.27 -0.57
C HIS A 36 9.33 0.51 -0.93
N GLU A 37 9.31 1.19 -2.07
CA GLU A 37 10.38 2.12 -2.44
C GLU A 37 9.90 3.56 -2.22
N PHE A 38 10.25 4.12 -1.06
CA PHE A 38 9.86 5.47 -0.66
C PHE A 38 10.78 6.54 -1.24
N ASP A 39 10.20 7.51 -1.95
CA ASP A 39 10.85 8.73 -2.43
C ASP A 39 10.35 9.97 -1.66
N ARG A 40 11.04 11.10 -1.80
CA ARG A 40 10.63 12.35 -1.16
C ARG A 40 9.40 12.92 -1.88
N GLY A 41 8.33 13.16 -1.13
CA GLY A 41 7.12 13.80 -1.61
C GLY A 41 7.30 15.30 -1.84
N SER A 42 6.26 15.95 -2.35
CA SER A 42 6.25 17.39 -2.64
C SER A 42 6.29 18.28 -1.39
N ARG A 43 6.03 17.72 -0.20
CA ARG A 43 6.07 18.43 1.07
C ARG A 43 7.25 17.95 1.90
N THR A 44 7.91 18.88 2.61
CA THR A 44 9.01 18.56 3.53
C THR A 44 8.55 17.53 4.57
N GLY A 45 9.24 16.38 4.61
CA GLY A 45 8.93 15.29 5.54
C GLY A 45 7.89 14.28 5.03
N GLU A 46 7.27 14.49 3.88
CA GLU A 46 6.41 13.48 3.26
C GLU A 46 7.24 12.52 2.42
N TYR A 47 7.01 11.22 2.56
CA TYR A 47 7.58 10.20 1.67
C TYR A 47 6.48 9.43 0.97
N ILE A 48 6.65 9.16 -0.32
CA ILE A 48 5.65 8.47 -1.15
C ILE A 48 6.28 7.21 -1.73
N CYS A 49 5.65 6.06 -1.54
CA CYS A 49 6.08 4.82 -2.17
C CYS A 49 5.81 4.89 -3.69
N LYS A 50 6.82 4.69 -4.53
CA LYS A 50 6.67 4.66 -6.00
C LYS A 50 5.81 3.49 -6.49
N ASN A 51 5.80 2.40 -5.74
CA ASN A 51 5.16 1.15 -6.16
C ASN A 51 3.65 1.13 -5.87
N CYS A 52 3.21 1.73 -4.76
CA CYS A 52 1.81 1.71 -4.35
C CYS A 52 1.20 3.08 -4.02
N GLY A 53 2.02 4.15 -4.02
CA GLY A 53 1.57 5.51 -3.74
C GLY A 53 1.23 5.80 -2.28
N CYS A 54 1.52 4.88 -1.35
CA CYS A 54 1.29 5.12 0.08
C CYS A 54 2.20 6.24 0.59
N LYS A 55 1.67 7.05 1.51
CA LYS A 55 2.37 8.22 2.06
C LYS A 55 2.72 7.96 3.51
N GLU A 56 3.99 8.09 3.85
CA GLU A 56 4.52 7.83 5.18
C GLU A 56 5.41 8.98 5.66
N GLY A 57 5.60 9.06 6.97
CA GLY A 57 6.47 10.04 7.62
C GLY A 57 7.96 9.64 7.58
N PRO A 58 8.85 10.56 7.95
CA PRO A 58 10.30 10.32 7.93
C PRO A 58 10.72 9.22 8.91
N GLU A 59 10.11 9.16 10.09
CA GLU A 59 10.44 8.17 11.14
C GLU A 59 10.14 6.75 10.67
N PHE A 60 8.97 6.54 10.05
CA PHE A 60 8.59 5.25 9.47
C PHE A 60 9.55 4.81 8.37
N VAL A 61 9.90 5.71 7.44
CA VAL A 61 10.77 5.39 6.31
C VAL A 61 12.19 5.06 6.77
N VAL A 62 12.72 5.76 7.77
CA VAL A 62 14.02 5.44 8.36
C VAL A 62 13.99 4.06 9.02
N GLY A 63 12.99 3.79 9.87
CA GLY A 63 12.83 2.49 10.52
C GLY A 63 12.64 1.34 9.53
N TYR A 64 11.84 1.55 8.48
CA TYR A 64 11.62 0.57 7.41
C TYR A 64 12.90 0.25 6.65
N ARG A 65 13.67 1.26 6.24
CA ARG A 65 14.97 1.08 5.56
C ARG A 65 15.98 0.37 6.45
N GLN A 66 16.00 0.69 7.74
CA GLN A 66 16.87 0.02 8.70
C GLN A 66 16.47 -1.44 8.92
N GLY A 67 15.17 -1.72 9.09
CA GLY A 67 14.63 -3.07 9.17
C GLY A 67 14.93 -3.91 7.93
N LEU A 68 14.85 -3.33 6.71
CA LEU A 68 15.25 -4.00 5.48
C LEU A 68 16.76 -4.30 5.42
N LYS A 69 17.61 -3.41 5.94
CA LYS A 69 19.05 -3.63 6.03
C LYS A 69 19.35 -4.83 6.94
N HIS A 70 18.80 -4.82 8.16
CA HIS A 70 18.99 -5.92 9.12
C HIS A 70 18.32 -7.23 8.67
N GLY A 71 17.17 -7.17 8.00
CA GLY A 71 16.48 -8.35 7.47
C GLY A 71 17.22 -8.99 6.27
N LYS A 72 17.94 -8.20 5.47
CA LYS A 72 18.84 -8.73 4.44
C LYS A 72 20.09 -9.37 5.04
N GLU A 73 20.61 -8.84 6.14
CA GLU A 73 21.73 -9.44 6.88
C GLU A 73 21.32 -10.77 7.55
N ALA A 74 20.08 -10.88 8.05
CA ALA A 74 19.55 -12.10 8.65
C ALA A 74 19.25 -13.24 7.63
N ALA A 75 19.15 -12.92 6.34
CA ALA A 75 18.94 -13.91 5.28
C ALA A 75 20.25 -14.39 4.61
N GLY A 76 21.41 -13.90 5.08
CA GLY A 76 22.73 -14.25 4.56
C GLY A 76 23.75 -14.62 5.64
N GLY A 77 23.29 -15.10 6.81
CA GLY A 77 24.14 -15.66 7.85
C GLY A 77 24.03 -17.18 7.88
N GLU A 78 24.90 -17.84 7.13
CA GLU A 78 25.28 -19.25 7.33
C GLU A 78 26.24 -19.40 8.52
#